data_AF-A0A231H5D4-F1
#
_entry.id   AF-A0A231H5D4-F1
#
_cell.length_a   1.000
_cell.length_b   1.000
_cell.length_c   1.000
_cell.angle_alpha   90.00
_cell.angle_beta   90.00
_cell.angle_gamma   90.00
#
_symmetry.space_group_name_H-M   'P 1'
#
loop_
_entity.id
_entity.type
_entity.pdbx_description
1 polymer ?
#
loop_
_entity_poly.entity_id
_entity_poly.type
_entity_poly.pdbx_seq_one_letter_code
_entity_poly.pdbx_strand_id
1 'polypeptide(L)'
;MIVDWQTYYDAAKKCQDLAAELRKADKPVHEAVKGDCKGMAGDANGCKQWGEAYDKSALHTLQASASLANALTNYGAVLYAHGYNWGIANKSNPPPPRPDIRQVGEYTVDLSGSSSVPADGGRGFDDHGGVKAFFDKLVVAVLNKFHKLPNGNAAKLDKAHTTWNTFATHQTVTGASASIAAISGLFDGMDDAAHRQQLQEHFTTLKSSADNVVTGAQNISAPTGQYHAATVSFGHETANKINWLEAGVAAAAVAGVALAIFTVGMSVEAAGEGITAAVAATIGAIEEAFSSSALVEILGVTTLAIGAVATVKAFEAVPVDDLEKMPPNSLPSLP
;
A
#
# COMPACT_ATOMS: atom_id res chain seq x y z
N MET A 1 23.43 -39.88 12.41
CA MET A 1 22.42 -39.83 11.36
C MET A 1 22.77 -38.81 10.27
N ILE A 2 23.21 -39.32 9.11
CA ILE A 2 23.09 -38.63 7.83
C ILE A 2 21.58 -38.39 7.61
N VAL A 3 21.14 -37.17 7.31
CA VAL A 3 19.71 -36.89 7.10
C VAL A 3 19.19 -37.70 5.92
N ASP A 4 17.99 -38.27 6.11
CA ASP A 4 17.29 -38.99 5.06
C ASP A 4 17.02 -38.04 3.88
N TRP A 5 17.28 -38.52 2.66
CA TRP A 5 16.99 -37.77 1.44
C TRP A 5 15.51 -37.36 1.38
N GLN A 6 14.63 -38.14 2.02
CA GLN A 6 13.20 -37.83 2.12
C GLN A 6 12.93 -36.52 2.86
N THR A 7 13.69 -36.19 3.92
CA THR A 7 13.57 -34.92 4.64
C THR A 7 13.80 -33.72 3.72
N TYR A 8 14.80 -33.80 2.83
CA TYR A 8 15.06 -32.75 1.85
C TYR A 8 13.91 -32.59 0.85
N TYR A 9 13.29 -33.68 0.42
CA TYR A 9 12.16 -33.67 -0.52
C TYR A 9 10.91 -33.09 0.13
N ASP A 10 10.64 -33.47 1.38
CA ASP A 10 9.51 -32.94 2.16
C ASP A 10 9.67 -31.43 2.42
N ALA A 11 10.88 -31.00 2.79
CA ALA A 11 11.19 -29.59 2.96
C ALA A 11 11.04 -28.82 1.64
N ALA A 12 11.60 -29.35 0.54
CA ALA A 12 11.50 -28.76 -0.79
C ALA A 12 10.05 -28.57 -1.24
N LYS A 13 9.23 -29.61 -1.07
CA LYS A 13 7.81 -29.55 -1.39
C LYS A 13 7.09 -28.49 -0.58
N LYS A 14 7.32 -28.44 0.74
CA LYS A 14 6.70 -27.43 1.61
C LYS A 14 7.10 -26.01 1.25
N CYS A 15 8.35 -25.76 0.84
CA CYS A 15 8.79 -24.46 0.33
C CYS A 15 8.02 -24.06 -0.93
N GLN A 16 7.88 -24.96 -1.90
CA GLN A 16 7.19 -24.68 -3.15
C GLN A 16 5.68 -24.51 -2.96
N ASP A 17 5.06 -25.33 -2.10
CA ASP A 17 3.65 -25.19 -1.74
C ASP A 17 3.40 -23.84 -1.07
N LEU A 18 4.23 -23.43 -0.11
CA LEU A 18 4.14 -22.11 0.53
C LEU A 18 4.31 -20.97 -0.48
N ALA A 19 5.27 -21.08 -1.40
CA ALA A 19 5.47 -20.08 -2.45
C ALA A 19 4.25 -19.94 -3.36
N ALA A 20 3.58 -21.05 -3.69
CA ALA A 20 2.36 -21.02 -4.50
C ALA A 20 1.20 -20.36 -3.75
N GLU A 21 1.03 -20.65 -2.46
CA GLU A 21 -0.01 -20.04 -1.65
C GLU A 21 0.23 -18.54 -1.41
N LEU A 22 1.49 -18.11 -1.23
CA LEU A 22 1.85 -16.70 -1.14
C LEU A 22 1.48 -15.94 -2.42
N ARG A 23 1.79 -16.49 -3.60
CA ARG A 23 1.41 -15.90 -4.90
C ARG A 23 -0.09 -15.87 -5.16
N LYS A 24 -0.87 -16.71 -4.48
CA LYS A 24 -2.34 -16.63 -4.54
C LYS A 24 -2.85 -15.52 -3.63
N ALA A 25 -2.23 -15.35 -2.47
CA ALA A 25 -2.60 -14.34 -1.48
C ALA A 25 -2.21 -12.92 -1.90
N ASP A 26 -1.09 -12.73 -2.62
CA ASP A 26 -0.62 -11.41 -3.07
C ASP A 26 -1.34 -10.90 -4.33
N LYS A 27 -1.85 -11.79 -5.18
CA LYS A 27 -2.47 -11.43 -6.46
C LYS A 27 -3.56 -10.35 -6.35
N PRO A 28 -4.52 -10.40 -5.40
CA PRO A 28 -5.55 -9.37 -5.29
C PRO A 28 -4.99 -7.97 -5.01
N VAL A 29 -3.93 -7.85 -4.18
CA VAL A 29 -3.32 -6.54 -3.89
C VAL A 29 -2.52 -6.03 -5.08
N HIS A 30 -1.85 -6.91 -5.83
CA HIS A 30 -1.22 -6.54 -7.10
C HIS A 30 -2.21 -5.95 -8.10
N GLU A 31 -3.35 -6.61 -8.32
CA GLU A 31 -4.37 -6.18 -9.27
C GLU A 31 -5.00 -4.85 -8.84
N ALA A 32 -5.33 -4.70 -7.55
CA ALA A 32 -5.92 -3.47 -7.02
C ALA A 32 -4.95 -2.28 -7.10
N VAL A 33 -3.68 -2.44 -6.71
CA VAL A 33 -2.68 -1.38 -6.82
C VAL A 33 -2.47 -1.00 -8.28
N LYS A 34 -2.50 -1.97 -9.20
CA LYS A 34 -2.30 -1.72 -10.63
C LYS A 34 -3.47 -0.96 -11.27
N GLY A 35 -4.71 -1.26 -10.87
CA GLY A 35 -5.92 -0.72 -11.49
C GLY A 35 -6.68 0.25 -10.59
N ASP A 36 -7.28 -0.29 -9.54
CA ASP A 36 -8.31 0.37 -8.72
C ASP A 36 -7.78 1.55 -7.90
N CYS A 37 -6.51 1.49 -7.48
CA CYS A 37 -5.86 2.53 -6.66
C CYS A 37 -5.37 3.73 -7.47
N LYS A 38 -5.43 3.66 -8.81
CA LYS A 38 -4.92 4.71 -9.70
C LYS A 38 -5.60 6.05 -9.43
N GLY A 39 -4.82 7.10 -9.21
CA GLY A 39 -5.33 8.46 -8.96
C GLY A 39 -6.02 8.64 -7.60
N MET A 40 -5.87 7.71 -6.65
CA MET A 40 -6.53 7.81 -5.34
C MET A 40 -5.99 8.95 -4.46
N ALA A 41 -4.71 9.30 -4.60
CA ALA A 41 -4.05 10.22 -3.68
C ALA A 41 -4.50 11.67 -3.87
N GLY A 42 -4.96 12.02 -5.08
CA GLY A 42 -5.13 13.41 -5.50
C GLY A 42 -3.80 14.04 -5.94
N ASP A 43 -3.86 15.27 -6.42
CA ASP A 43 -2.70 16.02 -6.94
C ASP A 43 -2.54 17.42 -6.34
N ALA A 44 -3.36 17.76 -5.34
CA ALA A 44 -3.16 18.96 -4.54
C ALA A 44 -1.85 18.87 -3.72
N ASN A 45 -1.49 19.99 -3.09
CA ASN A 45 -0.28 20.04 -2.29
C ASN A 45 -0.33 19.03 -1.12
N GLY A 46 0.77 18.32 -0.89
CA GLY A 46 0.86 17.20 0.05
C GLY A 46 0.22 15.90 -0.44
N CYS A 47 -0.89 15.96 -1.19
CA CYS A 47 -1.56 14.80 -1.79
C CYS A 47 -0.64 14.09 -2.78
N LYS A 48 0.03 14.87 -3.65
CA LYS A 48 1.00 14.36 -4.61
C LYS A 48 2.18 13.65 -3.93
N GLN A 49 2.81 14.29 -2.95
CA GLN A 49 3.95 13.73 -2.21
C GLN A 49 3.56 12.46 -1.46
N TRP A 50 2.35 12.44 -0.89
CA TRP A 50 1.80 11.25 -0.24
C TRP A 50 1.61 10.10 -1.23
N GLY A 51 1.07 10.40 -2.42
CA GLY A 51 0.91 9.41 -3.48
C GLY A 51 2.23 8.85 -3.98
N GLU A 52 3.24 9.70 -4.19
CA GLU A 52 4.59 9.27 -4.58
C GLU A 52 5.24 8.36 -3.50
N ALA A 53 5.07 8.70 -2.22
CA ALA A 53 5.55 7.87 -1.10
C ALA A 53 4.80 6.53 -1.00
N TYR A 54 3.49 6.53 -1.23
CA TYR A 54 2.67 5.32 -1.33
C TYR A 54 3.16 4.44 -2.49
N ASP A 55 3.29 4.99 -3.70
CA ASP A 55 3.65 4.25 -4.91
C ASP A 55 5.01 3.54 -4.72
N LYS A 56 5.99 4.24 -4.14
CA LYS A 56 7.29 3.68 -3.79
C LYS A 56 7.14 2.54 -2.78
N SER A 57 6.43 2.76 -1.68
CA SER A 57 6.27 1.77 -0.60
C SER A 57 5.53 0.52 -1.07
N ALA A 58 4.48 0.71 -1.87
CA ALA A 58 3.72 -0.36 -2.51
C ALA A 58 4.62 -1.19 -3.43
N LEU A 59 5.43 -0.56 -4.28
CA LEU A 59 6.37 -1.25 -5.16
C LEU A 59 7.35 -2.12 -4.36
N HIS A 60 8.01 -1.58 -3.34
CA HIS A 60 8.99 -2.34 -2.55
C HIS A 60 8.35 -3.51 -1.80
N THR A 61 7.17 -3.30 -1.21
CA THR A 61 6.47 -4.35 -0.45
C THR A 61 5.98 -5.48 -1.36
N LEU A 62 5.41 -5.14 -2.52
CA LEU A 62 4.98 -6.13 -3.51
C LEU A 62 6.18 -6.87 -4.12
N GLN A 63 7.28 -6.16 -4.40
CA GLN A 63 8.50 -6.78 -4.90
C GLN A 63 9.11 -7.73 -3.87
N ALA A 64 9.10 -7.37 -2.59
CA ALA A 64 9.53 -8.25 -1.51
C ALA A 64 8.69 -9.52 -1.41
N SER A 65 7.36 -9.42 -1.53
CA SER A 65 6.47 -10.59 -1.56
C SER A 65 6.80 -11.52 -2.74
N ALA A 66 6.95 -10.94 -3.93
CA ALA A 66 7.36 -11.66 -5.13
C ALA A 66 8.73 -12.35 -4.97
N SER A 67 9.72 -11.63 -4.45
CA SER A 67 11.06 -12.12 -4.19
C SER A 67 11.07 -13.25 -3.17
N LEU A 68 10.28 -13.17 -2.10
CA LEU A 68 10.12 -14.25 -1.12
C LEU A 68 9.56 -15.52 -1.78
N ALA A 69 8.50 -15.40 -2.59
CA ALA A 69 7.92 -16.54 -3.28
C ALA A 69 8.91 -17.15 -4.29
N ASN A 70 9.67 -16.32 -5.02
CA ASN A 70 10.74 -16.79 -5.92
C ASN A 70 11.83 -17.53 -5.13
N ALA A 71 12.29 -16.95 -4.01
CA ALA A 71 13.34 -17.52 -3.18
C ALA A 71 12.92 -18.86 -2.56
N LEU A 72 11.68 -18.98 -2.06
CA LEU A 72 11.13 -20.25 -1.58
C LEU A 72 11.06 -21.31 -2.69
N THR A 73 10.67 -20.90 -3.90
CA THR A 73 10.60 -21.83 -5.05
C THR A 73 12.00 -22.33 -5.44
N ASN A 74 12.97 -21.41 -5.54
CA ASN A 74 14.36 -21.72 -5.91
C ASN A 74 15.06 -22.54 -4.82
N TYR A 75 14.87 -22.18 -3.55
CA TYR A 75 15.45 -22.92 -2.45
C TYR A 75 14.85 -24.32 -2.34
N GLY A 76 13.56 -24.50 -2.63
CA GLY A 76 12.98 -25.84 -2.79
C GLY A 76 13.66 -26.67 -3.89
N ALA A 77 13.98 -26.08 -5.04
CA ALA A 77 14.72 -26.77 -6.10
C ALA A 77 16.14 -27.18 -5.65
N VAL A 78 16.83 -26.31 -4.90
CA VAL A 78 18.14 -26.60 -4.30
C VAL A 78 18.04 -27.76 -3.30
N LEU A 79 17.03 -27.76 -2.42
CA LEU A 79 16.80 -28.83 -1.46
C LEU A 79 16.53 -30.18 -2.16
N TYR A 80 15.74 -30.19 -3.25
CA TYR A 80 15.56 -31.39 -4.06
C TYR A 80 16.87 -31.91 -4.65
N ALA A 81 17.75 -31.03 -5.13
CA ALA A 81 19.06 -31.41 -5.65
C ALA A 81 19.97 -32.00 -4.55
N HIS A 82 20.00 -31.39 -3.36
CA HIS A 82 20.71 -31.94 -2.21
C HIS A 82 20.19 -33.33 -1.82
N GLY A 83 18.87 -33.48 -1.70
CA GLY A 83 18.25 -34.77 -1.38
C GLY A 83 18.59 -35.84 -2.40
N TYR A 84 18.57 -35.51 -3.69
CA TYR A 84 18.96 -36.43 -4.76
C TYR A 84 20.42 -36.88 -4.62
N ASN A 85 21.34 -35.93 -4.46
CA ASN A 85 22.77 -36.22 -4.33
C ASN A 85 23.06 -37.09 -3.10
N TRP A 86 22.45 -36.78 -1.95
CA TRP A 86 22.57 -37.59 -0.74
C TRP A 86 21.97 -38.98 -0.89
N GLY A 87 20.77 -39.09 -1.47
CA GLY A 87 20.12 -40.37 -1.68
C GLY A 87 20.92 -41.30 -2.61
N ILE A 88 21.53 -40.74 -3.66
CA ILE A 88 22.44 -41.47 -4.57
C ILE A 88 23.74 -41.86 -3.85
N ALA A 89 24.39 -40.92 -3.14
CA ALA A 89 25.63 -41.20 -2.41
C ALA A 89 25.45 -42.29 -1.35
N ASN A 90 24.30 -42.28 -0.67
CA ASN A 90 23.93 -43.28 0.33
C ASN A 90 23.42 -44.60 -0.26
N LYS A 91 23.35 -44.74 -1.59
CA LYS A 91 22.81 -45.91 -2.29
C LYS A 91 21.41 -46.31 -1.79
N SER A 92 20.55 -45.30 -1.58
CA SER A 92 19.19 -45.49 -1.06
C SER A 92 18.37 -46.42 -1.95
N ASN A 93 17.50 -47.23 -1.34
CA ASN A 93 16.62 -48.15 -2.05
C ASN A 93 15.18 -48.03 -1.53
N PRO A 94 14.22 -47.53 -2.35
CA PRO A 94 14.40 -47.09 -3.73
C PRO A 94 15.26 -45.82 -3.85
N PRO A 95 15.90 -45.57 -5.01
CA PRO A 95 16.63 -44.33 -5.23
C PRO A 95 15.66 -43.14 -5.26
N PRO A 96 16.10 -41.93 -4.85
CA PRO A 96 15.27 -40.73 -4.95
C PRO A 96 14.91 -40.43 -6.41
N PRO A 97 13.71 -39.93 -6.71
CA PRO A 97 13.35 -39.51 -8.05
C PRO A 97 14.24 -38.34 -8.49
N ARG A 98 14.63 -38.28 -9.77
CA ARG A 98 15.49 -37.20 -10.26
C ARG A 98 14.72 -35.87 -10.26
N PRO A 99 15.26 -34.80 -9.64
CA PRO A 99 14.54 -33.54 -9.55
C PRO A 99 14.62 -32.75 -10.86
N ASP A 100 13.62 -31.88 -11.06
CA ASP A 100 13.65 -30.89 -12.13
C ASP A 100 14.55 -29.72 -11.73
N ILE A 101 15.63 -29.52 -12.49
CA ILE A 101 16.65 -28.50 -12.23
C ILE A 101 16.47 -27.26 -13.12
N ARG A 102 15.35 -27.14 -13.84
CA ARG A 102 15.07 -25.94 -14.65
C ARG A 102 15.02 -24.72 -13.73
N GLN A 103 15.69 -23.66 -14.17
CA GLN A 103 15.67 -22.38 -13.47
C GLN A 103 14.23 -21.86 -13.45
N VAL A 104 13.75 -21.49 -12.25
CA VAL A 104 12.44 -20.87 -12.10
C VAL A 104 12.56 -19.41 -12.56
N GLY A 105 11.62 -18.98 -13.40
CA GLY A 105 11.57 -17.60 -13.88
C GLY A 105 11.45 -16.60 -12.72
N GLU A 106 12.09 -15.45 -12.89
CA GLU A 106 12.00 -14.34 -11.95
C GLU A 106 10.75 -13.51 -12.26
N TYR A 107 10.00 -13.16 -11.22
CA TYR A 107 8.90 -12.22 -11.32
C TYR A 107 9.33 -10.87 -10.74
N THR A 108 9.33 -9.85 -11.60
CA THR A 108 9.53 -8.45 -11.24
C THR A 108 8.20 -7.71 -11.30
N VAL A 109 7.96 -6.90 -10.28
CA VAL A 109 6.73 -6.13 -10.16
C VAL A 109 6.81 -4.91 -11.05
N ASP A 110 5.82 -4.74 -11.93
CA ASP A 110 5.68 -3.57 -12.80
C ASP A 110 4.37 -2.81 -12.48
N LEU A 111 4.55 -1.58 -11.99
CA LEU A 111 3.49 -0.62 -11.67
C LEU A 111 3.55 0.66 -12.53
N SER A 112 4.28 0.64 -13.66
CA SER A 112 4.52 1.81 -14.51
C SER A 112 3.25 2.51 -15.02
N GLY A 113 2.10 1.84 -15.06
CA GLY A 113 0.80 2.38 -15.48
C GLY A 113 -0.11 2.88 -14.35
N SER A 114 0.34 2.82 -13.10
CA SER A 114 -0.55 2.67 -11.93
C SER A 114 -0.38 3.73 -10.85
N SER A 115 0.12 4.92 -11.21
CA SER A 115 0.36 5.96 -10.21
C SER A 115 -0.89 6.31 -9.41
N SER A 116 -0.74 6.39 -8.09
CA SER A 116 -1.78 6.88 -7.18
C SER A 116 -2.01 8.38 -7.33
N VAL A 117 -1.09 9.12 -7.96
CA VAL A 117 -1.24 10.54 -8.29
C VAL A 117 -1.92 10.67 -9.67
N PRO A 118 -3.08 11.33 -9.77
CA PRO A 118 -3.73 11.56 -11.05
C PRO A 118 -3.02 12.66 -11.85
N ALA A 119 -3.22 12.67 -13.18
CA ALA A 119 -2.76 13.78 -14.03
C ALA A 119 -3.54 15.08 -13.78
N ASP A 120 -4.83 14.95 -13.44
CA ASP A 120 -5.64 16.01 -12.87
C ASP A 120 -6.63 15.40 -11.87
N GLY A 121 -6.45 15.72 -10.59
CA GLY A 121 -7.35 15.28 -9.51
C GLY A 121 -8.59 16.15 -9.33
N GLY A 122 -8.76 17.18 -10.18
CA GLY A 122 -9.80 18.20 -10.02
C GLY A 122 -9.51 19.14 -8.85
N ARG A 123 -10.49 19.97 -8.49
CA ARG A 123 -10.32 21.07 -7.52
C ARG A 123 -10.62 20.69 -6.05
N GLY A 124 -11.11 19.48 -5.81
CA GLY A 124 -11.50 18.96 -4.50
C GLY A 124 -12.98 19.22 -4.11
N PHE A 125 -13.72 20.04 -4.87
CA PHE A 125 -15.14 20.30 -4.63
C PHE A 125 -15.91 20.48 -5.95
N ASP A 126 -17.23 20.26 -5.92
CA ASP A 126 -18.10 20.34 -7.10
C ASP A 126 -19.34 21.24 -6.90
N ASP A 127 -20.01 21.56 -8.00
CA ASP A 127 -21.21 22.41 -8.03
C ASP A 127 -22.42 21.65 -7.47
N HIS A 128 -23.09 22.23 -6.47
CA HIS A 128 -24.37 21.73 -5.94
C HIS A 128 -25.59 22.38 -6.63
N GLY A 129 -25.36 23.16 -7.69
CA GLY A 129 -26.38 23.95 -8.38
C GLY A 129 -26.63 25.30 -7.72
N GLY A 130 -27.64 26.02 -8.23
CA GLY A 130 -28.01 27.35 -7.75
C GLY A 130 -27.35 28.49 -8.54
N VAL A 131 -26.90 29.53 -7.85
CA VAL A 131 -26.38 30.77 -8.48
C VAL A 131 -25.01 30.51 -9.11
N LYS A 132 -24.96 30.39 -10.43
CA LYS A 132 -23.70 30.17 -11.19
C LYS A 132 -22.61 31.21 -10.87
N ALA A 133 -22.99 32.48 -10.72
CA ALA A 133 -22.04 33.55 -10.42
C ALA A 133 -21.34 33.39 -9.05
N PHE A 134 -21.99 32.70 -8.09
CA PHE A 134 -21.35 32.32 -6.84
C PHE A 134 -20.32 31.22 -7.07
N PHE A 135 -20.71 30.13 -7.74
CA PHE A 135 -19.80 29.00 -7.99
C PHE A 135 -18.58 29.42 -8.81
N ASP A 136 -18.77 30.21 -9.87
CA ASP A 136 -17.68 30.76 -10.69
C ASP A 136 -16.70 31.59 -9.85
N LYS A 137 -17.21 32.48 -8.98
CA LYS A 137 -16.36 33.29 -8.09
C LYS A 137 -15.66 32.46 -7.02
N LEU A 138 -16.32 31.43 -6.48
CA LEU A 138 -15.72 30.53 -5.51
C LEU A 138 -14.57 29.74 -6.12
N VAL A 139 -14.75 29.22 -7.34
CA VAL A 139 -13.68 28.53 -8.08
C VAL A 139 -12.47 29.45 -8.25
N VAL A 140 -12.67 30.71 -8.66
CA VAL A 140 -11.57 31.69 -8.76
C VAL A 140 -10.93 31.96 -7.40
N ALA A 141 -11.72 32.10 -6.33
CA ALA A 141 -11.20 32.33 -4.99
C ALA A 141 -10.36 31.16 -4.46
N VAL A 142 -10.81 29.92 -4.67
CA VAL A 142 -10.06 28.71 -4.32
C VAL A 142 -8.77 28.60 -5.13
N LEU A 143 -8.83 28.82 -6.45
CA LEU A 143 -7.65 28.81 -7.32
C LEU A 143 -6.61 29.84 -6.84
N ASN A 144 -7.04 31.06 -6.54
CA ASN A 144 -6.14 32.13 -6.11
C ASN A 144 -5.54 31.90 -4.72
N LYS A 145 -6.29 31.27 -3.81
CA LYS A 145 -5.87 31.12 -2.40
C LYS A 145 -5.13 29.81 -2.13
N PHE A 146 -5.61 28.72 -2.71
CA PHE A 146 -5.16 27.36 -2.42
C PHE A 146 -4.59 26.64 -3.64
N HIS A 147 -4.82 27.16 -4.84
CA HIS A 147 -4.61 26.46 -6.13
C HIS A 147 -5.51 25.22 -6.29
N LYS A 148 -5.42 24.23 -5.40
CA LYS A 148 -6.36 23.10 -5.30
C LYS A 148 -6.63 22.82 -3.82
N LEU A 149 -7.86 22.44 -3.48
CA LEU A 149 -8.13 21.80 -2.19
C LEU A 149 -7.58 20.37 -2.21
N PRO A 150 -7.35 19.73 -1.06
CA PRO A 150 -7.13 18.30 -1.00
C PRO A 150 -8.19 17.60 -1.85
N ASN A 151 -7.76 16.62 -2.64
CA ASN A 151 -8.60 16.03 -3.69
C ASN A 151 -8.35 14.52 -3.83
N GLY A 152 -8.01 13.87 -2.72
CA GLY A 152 -7.97 12.42 -2.64
C GLY A 152 -9.34 11.80 -2.93
N ASN A 153 -9.35 10.67 -3.64
CA ASN A 153 -10.57 9.95 -3.94
C ASN A 153 -10.88 8.97 -2.81
N ALA A 154 -11.85 9.33 -1.96
CA ALA A 154 -12.19 8.56 -0.77
C ALA A 154 -12.52 7.08 -1.07
N ALA A 155 -13.31 6.80 -2.10
CA ALA A 155 -13.68 5.43 -2.45
C ALA A 155 -12.46 4.59 -2.88
N LYS A 156 -11.52 5.18 -3.62
CA LYS A 156 -10.28 4.50 -4.01
C LYS A 156 -9.31 4.33 -2.86
N LEU A 157 -9.22 5.33 -1.95
CA LEU A 157 -8.43 5.22 -0.72
C LEU A 157 -8.98 4.09 0.18
N ASP A 158 -10.30 3.98 0.32
CA ASP A 158 -10.94 2.89 1.07
C ASP A 158 -10.67 1.51 0.43
N LYS A 159 -10.77 1.44 -0.90
CA LYS A 159 -10.43 0.22 -1.65
C LYS A 159 -8.97 -0.19 -1.45
N ALA A 160 -8.05 0.78 -1.51
CA ALA A 160 -6.63 0.56 -1.27
C ALA A 160 -6.37 0.09 0.16
N HIS A 161 -6.93 0.78 1.16
CA HIS A 161 -6.86 0.39 2.56
C HIS A 161 -7.35 -1.04 2.78
N THR A 162 -8.57 -1.34 2.33
CA THR A 162 -9.20 -2.65 2.48
C THR A 162 -8.35 -3.75 1.86
N THR A 163 -7.79 -3.51 0.67
CA THR A 163 -7.01 -4.52 -0.03
C THR A 163 -5.67 -4.77 0.66
N TRP A 164 -4.96 -3.71 1.07
CA TRP A 164 -3.73 -3.84 1.86
C TRP A 164 -3.99 -4.51 3.21
N ASN A 165 -5.06 -4.16 3.90
CA ASN A 165 -5.44 -4.78 5.17
C ASN A 165 -5.76 -6.27 5.00
N THR A 166 -6.48 -6.63 3.94
CA THR A 166 -6.80 -8.03 3.64
C THR A 166 -5.52 -8.83 3.37
N PHE A 167 -4.58 -8.29 2.60
CA PHE A 167 -3.28 -8.93 2.37
C PHE A 167 -2.47 -9.06 3.67
N ALA A 168 -2.36 -7.98 4.44
CA ALA A 168 -1.62 -7.91 5.69
C ALA A 168 -2.14 -8.84 6.79
N THR A 169 -3.42 -9.24 6.71
CA THR A 169 -4.08 -10.13 7.68
C THR A 169 -4.34 -11.52 7.12
N HIS A 170 -3.99 -11.78 5.86
CA HIS A 170 -4.20 -13.07 5.22
C HIS A 170 -3.40 -14.17 5.94
N GLN A 171 -4.05 -15.27 6.31
CA GLN A 171 -3.45 -16.33 7.14
C GLN A 171 -2.15 -16.90 6.55
N THR A 172 -2.09 -17.10 5.23
CA THR A 172 -0.85 -17.54 4.56
C THR A 172 0.30 -16.55 4.74
N VAL A 173 0.01 -15.25 4.71
CA VAL A 173 1.02 -14.19 4.78
C VAL A 173 1.51 -14.05 6.22
N THR A 174 0.59 -13.94 7.18
CA THR A 174 0.92 -13.85 8.62
C THR A 174 1.53 -15.14 9.18
N GLY A 175 1.17 -16.30 8.62
CA GLY A 175 1.69 -17.61 9.01
C GLY A 175 2.95 -18.06 8.27
N ALA A 176 3.43 -17.31 7.27
CA ALA A 176 4.56 -17.71 6.43
C ALA A 176 5.85 -17.90 7.24
N SER A 177 6.16 -16.96 8.14
CA SER A 177 7.33 -17.01 9.03
C SER A 177 7.35 -18.28 9.90
N ALA A 178 6.21 -18.62 10.52
CA ALA A 178 6.06 -19.85 11.30
C ALA A 178 6.17 -21.11 10.43
N SER A 179 5.61 -21.08 9.22
CA SER A 179 5.70 -22.18 8.26
C SER A 179 7.15 -22.42 7.84
N ILE A 180 7.91 -21.36 7.55
CA ILE A 180 9.33 -21.43 7.21
C ILE A 180 10.15 -21.99 8.38
N ALA A 181 9.88 -21.56 9.61
CA ALA A 181 10.53 -22.10 10.80
C ALA A 181 10.23 -23.60 10.99
N ALA A 182 8.98 -24.03 10.75
CA ALA A 182 8.61 -25.45 10.80
C ALA A 182 9.32 -26.29 9.72
N ILE A 183 9.53 -25.72 8.52
CA ILE A 183 10.31 -26.38 7.46
C ILE A 183 11.78 -26.50 7.89
N SER A 184 12.35 -25.44 8.45
CA SER A 184 13.73 -25.44 8.98
C SER A 184 13.94 -26.53 10.04
N GLY A 185 12.97 -26.69 10.95
CA GLY A 185 13.03 -27.69 12.04
C GLY A 185 13.04 -29.15 11.57
N LEU A 186 12.70 -29.43 10.30
CA LEU A 186 12.85 -30.78 9.73
C LEU A 186 14.31 -31.25 9.74
N PHE A 187 15.27 -30.33 9.81
CA PHE A 187 16.70 -30.62 9.82
C PHE A 187 17.34 -30.66 11.22
N ASP A 188 16.57 -30.50 12.31
CA ASP A 188 17.11 -30.43 13.67
C ASP A 188 17.88 -31.70 14.07
N GLY A 189 17.44 -32.85 13.58
CA GLY A 189 18.08 -34.16 13.78
C GLY A 189 19.30 -34.44 12.89
N MET A 190 19.78 -33.48 12.10
CA MET A 190 20.97 -33.66 11.25
C MET A 190 22.26 -33.69 12.07
N ASP A 191 23.08 -34.73 11.87
CA ASP A 191 24.39 -34.84 12.53
C ASP A 191 25.44 -33.87 11.98
N ASP A 192 25.37 -33.57 10.67
CA ASP A 192 26.28 -32.61 10.04
C ASP A 192 25.90 -31.19 10.49
N ALA A 193 26.48 -30.78 11.62
CA ALA A 193 26.18 -29.50 12.25
C ALA A 193 26.52 -28.31 11.34
N ALA A 194 27.57 -28.40 10.52
CA ALA A 194 27.99 -27.32 9.63
C ALA A 194 27.00 -27.15 8.47
N HIS A 195 26.63 -28.24 7.80
CA HIS A 195 25.63 -28.18 6.74
C HIS A 195 24.24 -27.80 7.28
N ARG A 196 23.85 -28.34 8.43
CA ARG A 196 22.60 -27.95 9.11
C ARG A 196 22.54 -26.45 9.37
N GLN A 197 23.63 -25.89 9.90
CA GLN A 197 23.71 -24.45 10.18
C GLN A 197 23.50 -23.63 8.89
N GLN A 198 24.15 -23.98 7.79
CA GLN A 198 23.98 -23.28 6.52
C GLN A 198 22.53 -23.32 6.02
N LEU A 199 21.85 -24.47 6.12
CA LEU A 199 20.43 -24.56 5.75
C LEU A 199 19.56 -23.68 6.65
N GLN A 200 19.78 -23.73 7.95
CA GLN A 200 19.01 -22.95 8.93
C GLN A 200 19.24 -21.44 8.80
N GLU A 201 20.44 -21.01 8.41
CA GLU A 201 20.74 -19.61 8.08
C GLU A 201 19.89 -19.13 6.88
N HIS A 202 19.81 -19.92 5.80
CA HIS A 202 18.94 -19.59 4.67
C HIS A 202 17.46 -19.49 5.05
N PHE A 203 16.95 -20.44 5.85
CA PHE A 203 15.58 -20.36 6.35
C PHE A 203 15.36 -19.16 7.26
N THR A 204 16.36 -18.75 8.05
CA THR A 204 16.29 -17.56 8.89
C THR A 204 16.14 -16.30 8.04
N THR A 205 16.88 -16.18 6.94
CA THR A 205 16.71 -15.08 5.99
C THR A 205 15.32 -15.06 5.36
N LEU A 206 14.81 -16.21 4.91
CA LEU A 206 13.46 -16.33 4.33
C LEU A 206 12.38 -15.97 5.37
N LYS A 207 12.56 -16.37 6.62
CA LYS A 207 11.66 -16.05 7.73
C LYS A 207 11.59 -14.54 7.96
N SER A 208 12.74 -13.88 8.10
CA SER A 208 12.79 -12.42 8.27
C SER A 208 12.15 -11.68 7.09
N SER A 209 12.36 -12.19 5.87
CA SER A 209 11.69 -11.66 4.67
C SER A 209 10.16 -11.77 4.77
N ALA A 210 9.63 -12.90 5.24
CA ALA A 210 8.19 -13.06 5.48
C ALA A 210 7.64 -12.08 6.54
N ASP A 211 8.35 -11.90 7.65
CA ASP A 211 7.99 -10.94 8.71
C ASP A 211 7.97 -9.49 8.16
N ASN A 212 8.93 -9.15 7.29
CA ASN A 212 9.02 -7.83 6.67
C ASN A 212 7.89 -7.55 5.66
N VAL A 213 7.44 -8.55 4.90
CA VAL A 213 6.31 -8.39 3.96
C VAL A 213 5.03 -8.07 4.72
N VAL A 214 4.75 -8.79 5.83
CA VAL A 214 3.60 -8.50 6.71
C VAL A 214 3.69 -7.08 7.24
N THR A 215 4.85 -6.70 7.79
CA THR A 215 5.08 -5.38 8.38
C THR A 215 4.92 -4.27 7.35
N GLY A 216 5.49 -4.42 6.15
CA GLY A 216 5.33 -3.48 5.05
C GLY A 216 3.87 -3.30 4.65
N ALA A 217 3.12 -4.40 4.51
CA ALA A 217 1.70 -4.34 4.15
C ALA A 217 0.85 -3.63 5.22
N GLN A 218 1.13 -3.85 6.50
CA GLN A 218 0.46 -3.16 7.61
C GLN A 218 0.78 -1.66 7.61
N ASN A 219 2.06 -1.32 7.41
CA ASN A 219 2.55 0.06 7.39
C ASN A 219 2.13 0.84 6.13
N ILE A 220 1.58 0.16 5.12
CA ILE A 220 0.87 0.79 3.99
C ILE A 220 -0.63 0.91 4.28
N SER A 221 -1.23 -0.16 4.80
CA SER A 221 -2.67 -0.23 5.09
C SER A 221 -3.12 0.88 6.04
N ALA A 222 -2.42 1.06 7.17
CA ALA A 222 -2.85 1.97 8.23
C ALA A 222 -2.84 3.46 7.79
N PRO A 223 -1.76 4.01 7.21
CA PRO A 223 -1.78 5.39 6.71
C PRO A 223 -2.78 5.62 5.57
N THR A 224 -3.03 4.60 4.74
CA THR A 224 -4.05 4.68 3.67
C THR A 224 -5.46 4.83 4.25
N GLY A 225 -5.78 4.03 5.29
CA GLY A 225 -7.07 4.13 5.99
C GLY A 225 -7.23 5.45 6.75
N GLN A 226 -6.15 5.96 7.35
CA GLN A 226 -6.14 7.29 7.98
C GLN A 226 -6.41 8.40 6.96
N TYR A 227 -5.80 8.33 5.78
CA TYR A 227 -6.04 9.31 4.72
C TYR A 227 -7.50 9.26 4.26
N HIS A 228 -8.05 8.08 3.99
CA HIS A 228 -9.48 7.92 3.68
C HIS A 228 -10.39 8.59 4.73
N ALA A 229 -10.21 8.25 6.01
CA ALA A 229 -11.04 8.78 7.08
C ALA A 229 -10.93 10.31 7.21
N ALA A 230 -9.72 10.85 7.07
CA ALA A 230 -9.46 12.28 7.12
C ALA A 230 -10.09 13.03 5.93
N THR A 231 -10.04 12.46 4.72
CA THR A 231 -10.71 13.01 3.53
C THR A 231 -12.22 13.09 3.73
N VAL A 232 -12.85 12.01 4.21
CA VAL A 232 -14.30 11.97 4.48
C VAL A 232 -14.68 12.97 5.57
N SER A 233 -13.95 12.99 6.69
CA SER A 233 -14.20 13.91 7.79
C SER A 233 -14.05 15.37 7.39
N PHE A 234 -13.03 15.70 6.57
CA PHE A 234 -12.82 17.05 6.08
C PHE A 234 -13.99 17.53 5.21
N GLY A 235 -14.53 16.67 4.34
CA GLY A 235 -15.72 16.99 3.55
C GLY A 235 -16.96 17.24 4.38
N HIS A 236 -17.23 16.37 5.36
CA HIS A 236 -18.35 16.56 6.28
C HIS A 236 -18.23 17.84 7.10
N GLU A 237 -17.05 18.11 7.67
CA GLU A 237 -16.85 19.31 8.50
C GLU A 237 -16.95 20.59 7.67
N THR A 238 -16.39 20.59 6.46
CA THR A 238 -16.51 21.74 5.53
C THR A 238 -17.98 21.98 5.18
N ALA A 239 -18.73 20.93 4.84
CA ALA A 239 -20.15 21.06 4.52
C ALA A 239 -20.97 21.56 5.72
N ASN A 240 -20.70 21.03 6.92
CA ASN A 240 -21.36 21.47 8.16
C ASN A 240 -21.10 22.95 8.46
N LYS A 241 -19.85 23.40 8.34
CA LYS A 241 -19.50 24.81 8.56
C LYS A 241 -20.17 25.74 7.54
N ILE A 242 -20.21 25.36 6.27
CA ILE A 242 -20.91 26.12 5.22
C ILE A 242 -22.41 26.22 5.53
N ASN A 243 -23.06 25.09 5.87
CA ASN A 243 -24.49 25.07 6.20
C ASN A 243 -24.82 25.83 7.50
N TRP A 244 -23.91 25.88 8.47
CA TRP A 244 -24.10 26.68 9.68
C TRP A 244 -24.08 28.18 9.39
N LEU A 245 -23.23 28.61 8.44
CA LEU A 245 -23.19 30.00 7.98
C LEU A 245 -24.50 30.41 7.28
N GLU A 246 -25.18 29.48 6.59
CA GLU A 246 -26.51 29.68 6.01
C GLU A 246 -27.56 30.07 7.06
N ALA A 247 -27.54 29.40 8.22
CA ALA A 247 -28.52 29.61 9.28
C ALA A 247 -28.34 30.95 10.03
N GLY A 248 -27.15 31.57 9.95
CA GLY A 248 -26.79 32.80 10.67
C GLY A 248 -26.58 34.04 9.80
N VAL A 249 -26.29 33.88 8.51
CA VAL A 249 -26.00 34.96 7.55
C VAL A 249 -27.01 34.89 6.41
N ALA A 250 -27.66 36.00 6.08
CA ALA A 250 -28.66 36.11 4.99
C ALA A 250 -28.09 35.88 3.55
N ALA A 251 -26.94 35.22 3.41
CA ALA A 251 -26.27 34.90 2.17
C ALA A 251 -25.95 33.38 2.15
N ALA A 252 -26.94 32.61 1.72
CA ALA A 252 -27.07 31.17 1.93
C ALA A 252 -26.33 30.32 0.88
N ALA A 253 -25.09 29.90 1.19
CA ALA A 253 -24.46 28.77 0.52
C ALA A 253 -24.83 27.47 1.25
N VAL A 254 -25.18 26.44 0.49
CA VAL A 254 -25.52 25.09 0.95
C VAL A 254 -24.46 24.14 0.44
N ALA A 255 -24.04 23.21 1.29
CA ALA A 255 -23.08 22.18 0.96
C ALA A 255 -23.55 20.77 1.32
N GLY A 256 -23.06 19.79 0.56
CA GLY A 256 -23.30 18.36 0.75
C GLY A 256 -22.05 17.54 0.48
N VAL A 257 -22.07 16.24 0.78
CA VAL A 257 -20.96 15.32 0.48
C VAL A 257 -21.28 14.51 -0.78
N ALA A 258 -20.33 14.40 -1.70
CA ALA A 258 -20.50 13.71 -2.99
C ALA A 258 -19.22 12.92 -3.36
N LEU A 259 -19.01 12.65 -4.66
CA LEU A 259 -17.77 12.03 -5.17
C LEU A 259 -16.55 12.95 -5.05
N ALA A 260 -16.75 14.27 -5.14
CA ALA A 260 -15.79 15.26 -4.65
C ALA A 260 -15.85 15.33 -3.13
N ILE A 261 -14.83 15.92 -2.48
CA ILE A 261 -14.80 15.99 -1.01
C ILE A 261 -16.09 16.64 -0.46
N PHE A 262 -16.59 17.67 -1.14
CA PHE A 262 -17.91 18.23 -0.91
C PHE A 262 -18.46 18.88 -2.19
N THR A 263 -19.76 19.14 -2.22
CA THR A 263 -20.42 19.98 -3.22
C THR A 263 -20.92 21.25 -2.56
N VAL A 264 -20.95 22.38 -3.27
CA VAL A 264 -21.46 23.65 -2.74
C VAL A 264 -22.24 24.43 -3.79
N GLY A 265 -23.30 25.10 -3.36
CA GLY A 265 -24.19 25.91 -4.20
C GLY A 265 -24.79 27.06 -3.40
N MET A 266 -25.33 28.07 -4.07
CA MET A 266 -26.00 29.21 -3.41
C MET A 266 -27.44 29.32 -3.91
N SER A 267 -28.41 29.54 -3.02
CA SER A 267 -29.81 29.69 -3.39
C SER A 267 -30.09 31.01 -4.13
N VAL A 268 -31.10 31.02 -5.01
CA VAL A 268 -31.44 32.21 -5.84
C VAL A 268 -32.02 33.33 -4.98
N GLU A 269 -32.69 32.96 -3.89
CA GLU A 269 -33.28 33.86 -2.90
C GLU A 269 -32.23 34.68 -2.15
N ALA A 270 -31.01 34.14 -2.02
CA ALA A 270 -29.87 34.82 -1.39
C ALA A 270 -28.99 35.61 -2.39
N ALA A 271 -29.29 35.55 -3.69
CA ALA A 271 -28.43 35.95 -4.79
C ALA A 271 -28.31 37.46 -5.05
N GLY A 272 -28.81 38.32 -4.15
CA GLY A 272 -28.74 39.77 -4.29
C GLY A 272 -27.28 40.30 -4.27
N GLU A 273 -26.93 41.16 -3.31
CA GLU A 273 -25.56 41.71 -3.22
C GLU A 273 -24.58 40.80 -2.45
N GLY A 274 -25.06 39.69 -1.89
CA GLY A 274 -24.34 38.86 -0.92
C GLY A 274 -23.32 37.85 -1.48
N ILE A 275 -23.20 37.70 -2.81
CA ILE A 275 -22.36 36.64 -3.40
C ILE A 275 -20.90 36.73 -2.94
N THR A 276 -20.32 37.93 -2.92
CA THR A 276 -18.92 38.12 -2.50
C THR A 276 -18.72 37.76 -1.03
N ALA A 277 -19.68 38.09 -0.16
CA ALA A 277 -19.65 37.72 1.25
C ALA A 277 -19.79 36.20 1.45
N ALA A 278 -20.70 35.55 0.72
CA ALA A 278 -20.87 34.10 0.76
C ALA A 278 -19.60 33.35 0.30
N VAL A 279 -18.94 33.83 -0.76
CA VAL A 279 -17.66 33.26 -1.21
C VAL A 279 -16.59 33.41 -0.12
N ALA A 280 -16.45 34.60 0.48
CA ALA A 280 -15.48 34.84 1.55
C ALA A 280 -15.75 33.94 2.77
N ALA A 281 -17.01 33.78 3.16
CA ALA A 281 -17.42 32.92 4.27
C ALA A 281 -17.13 31.43 3.97
N THR A 282 -17.42 30.98 2.74
CA THR A 282 -17.12 29.61 2.29
C THR A 282 -15.61 29.33 2.33
N ILE A 283 -14.78 30.28 1.88
CA ILE A 283 -13.33 30.18 1.97
C ILE A 283 -12.87 30.07 3.43
N GLY A 284 -13.43 30.87 4.34
CA GLY A 284 -13.12 30.79 5.78
C GLY A 284 -13.49 29.43 6.37
N ALA A 285 -14.66 28.89 6.03
CA ALA A 285 -15.10 27.57 6.47
C ALA A 285 -14.15 26.45 6.01
N ILE A 286 -13.67 26.52 4.76
CA ILE A 286 -12.68 25.56 4.22
C ILE A 286 -11.37 25.61 5.02
N GLU A 287 -10.85 26.81 5.32
CA GLU A 287 -9.60 26.95 6.10
C GLU A 287 -9.75 26.45 7.52
N GLU A 288 -10.86 26.77 8.17
CA GLU A 288 -11.14 26.32 9.52
C GLU A 288 -11.29 24.80 9.59
N ALA A 289 -12.03 24.21 8.64
CA ALA A 289 -12.18 22.77 8.53
C ALA A 289 -10.83 22.08 8.23
N PHE A 290 -9.98 22.68 7.39
CA PHE A 290 -8.67 22.11 7.08
C PHE A 290 -7.71 22.20 8.27
N SER A 291 -7.60 23.37 8.90
CA SER A 291 -6.67 23.59 10.03
C SER A 291 -6.94 22.70 11.25
N SER A 292 -8.18 22.22 11.40
CA SER A 292 -8.59 21.28 12.43
C SER A 292 -8.60 19.81 11.96
N SER A 293 -8.28 19.55 10.69
CA SER A 293 -8.31 18.20 10.11
C SER A 293 -7.00 17.44 10.32
N ALA A 294 -7.13 16.12 10.46
CA ALA A 294 -5.99 15.20 10.42
C ALA A 294 -5.21 15.24 9.09
N LEU A 295 -5.80 15.80 8.02
CA LEU A 295 -5.11 16.00 6.74
C LEU A 295 -3.85 16.86 6.87
N VAL A 296 -3.79 17.78 7.83
CA VAL A 296 -2.60 18.60 8.10
C VAL A 296 -1.38 17.72 8.38
N GLU A 297 -1.54 16.73 9.27
CA GLU A 297 -0.49 15.81 9.65
C GLU A 297 -0.21 14.78 8.54
N ILE A 298 -1.26 14.19 7.97
CA ILE A 298 -1.17 13.13 6.94
C ILE A 298 -0.46 13.64 5.68
N LEU A 299 -0.82 14.84 5.23
CA LEU A 299 -0.23 15.47 4.04
C LEU A 299 1.07 16.22 4.35
N GLY A 300 1.43 16.33 5.63
CA GLY A 300 2.65 17.00 6.08
C GLY A 300 2.69 18.49 5.75
N VAL A 301 1.53 19.15 5.67
CA VAL A 301 1.39 20.57 5.36
C VAL A 301 0.75 21.30 6.53
N THR A 302 1.19 22.53 6.83
CA THR A 302 0.61 23.32 7.94
C THR A 302 -0.58 24.17 7.51
N THR A 303 -0.74 24.44 6.21
CA THR A 303 -1.83 25.24 5.63
C THR A 303 -2.10 24.82 4.17
N LEU A 304 -3.24 25.25 3.62
CA LEU A 304 -3.57 25.11 2.20
C LEU A 304 -2.92 26.18 1.29
N ALA A 305 -2.10 27.07 1.84
CA ALA A 305 -1.56 28.19 1.09
C ALA A 305 -0.64 27.73 -0.05
N ILE A 306 -0.67 28.48 -1.16
CA ILE A 306 0.26 28.30 -2.27
C ILE A 306 1.71 28.36 -1.76
N GLY A 307 2.49 27.34 -2.08
CA GLY A 307 3.91 27.26 -1.68
C GLY A 307 4.15 26.65 -0.29
N ALA A 308 3.13 26.17 0.41
CA ALA A 308 3.33 25.37 1.62
C ALA A 308 4.20 24.14 1.29
N VAL A 309 5.20 23.85 2.13
CA VAL A 309 6.06 22.69 1.95
C VAL A 309 5.39 21.48 2.60
N ALA A 310 5.31 20.38 1.85
CA ALA A 310 4.81 19.10 2.34
C ALA A 310 5.97 18.20 2.79
N THR A 311 5.93 17.74 4.04
CA THR A 311 6.85 16.72 4.56
C THR A 311 6.06 15.50 4.99
N VAL A 312 5.80 14.60 4.05
CA VAL A 312 5.02 13.39 4.31
C VAL A 312 5.89 12.36 5.03
N LYS A 313 5.45 11.98 6.24
CA LYS A 313 6.04 10.89 7.03
C LYS A 313 5.27 9.58 6.92
N ALA A 314 4.12 9.61 6.23
CA ALA A 314 3.39 8.40 5.91
C ALA A 314 4.35 7.44 5.19
N PHE A 315 4.38 6.19 5.64
CA PHE A 315 5.23 5.12 5.12
C PHE A 315 6.71 5.12 5.53
N GLU A 316 7.21 6.04 6.37
CA GLU A 316 8.59 5.95 6.92
C GLU A 316 8.84 4.65 7.70
N ALA A 317 7.79 4.05 8.26
CA ALA A 317 7.86 2.77 8.97
C ALA A 317 7.91 1.54 8.04
N VAL A 318 7.75 1.71 6.72
CA VAL A 318 7.92 0.60 5.77
C VAL A 318 9.41 0.24 5.73
N PRO A 319 9.79 -1.03 5.98
CA PRO A 319 11.19 -1.41 6.14
C PRO A 319 11.91 -1.56 4.78
N VAL A 320 11.91 -0.51 3.95
CA VAL A 320 12.40 -0.53 2.55
C VAL A 320 13.81 -1.09 2.46
N ASP A 321 14.73 -0.65 3.33
CA ASP A 321 16.11 -1.13 3.33
C ASP A 321 16.21 -2.65 3.58
N ASP A 322 15.32 -3.20 4.40
CA ASP A 322 15.30 -4.64 4.68
C ASP A 322 14.53 -5.44 3.62
N LEU A 323 13.60 -4.78 2.91
CA LEU A 323 12.92 -5.34 1.73
C LEU A 323 13.88 -5.40 0.52
N GLU A 324 14.81 -4.46 0.39
CA GLU A 324 15.80 -4.38 -0.70
C GLU A 324 17.02 -5.28 -0.48
N LYS A 325 17.37 -5.60 0.78
CA LYS A 325 18.46 -6.55 1.12
C LYS A 325 18.17 -7.99 0.71
N MET A 326 17.00 -8.29 0.14
CA MET A 326 16.72 -9.62 -0.40
C MET A 326 17.69 -9.92 -1.53
N PRO A 327 18.53 -10.97 -1.42
CA PRO A 327 19.51 -11.24 -2.45
C PRO A 327 18.80 -11.56 -3.77
N PRO A 328 19.20 -10.93 -4.90
CA PRO A 328 18.88 -11.46 -6.20
C PRO A 328 19.66 -12.75 -6.34
N ASN A 329 19.03 -13.86 -5.97
CA ASN A 329 19.34 -15.21 -6.45
C ASN A 329 20.84 -15.57 -6.49
N SER A 330 21.65 -15.17 -5.50
CA SER A 330 23.00 -15.70 -5.37
C SER A 330 22.88 -17.13 -4.87
N LEU A 331 22.62 -18.05 -5.81
CA LEU A 331 22.80 -19.48 -5.65
C LEU A 331 24.15 -19.69 -4.97
N PRO A 332 24.23 -20.45 -3.86
CA PRO A 332 25.50 -21.01 -3.44
C PRO A 332 26.07 -21.76 -4.65
N SER A 333 27.31 -21.45 -5.02
CA SER A 333 28.03 -22.24 -6.01
C SER A 333 28.00 -23.70 -5.54
N LEU A 334 27.39 -24.57 -6.35
CA LEU A 334 27.45 -26.01 -6.13
C LEU A 334 28.94 -26.44 -6.07
N PRO A 335 29.39 -27.11 -5.00
CA PRO A 335 30.65 -27.85 -5.05
C PRO A 335 30.57 -29.04 -6.01
#